data_AF-A0A532TRW7-F1
#
_entry.id   AF-A0A532TRW7-F1
#
_cell.length_a   1.000
_cell.length_b   1.000
_cell.length_c   1.000
_cell.angle_alpha   90.00
_cell.angle_beta   90.00
_cell.angle_gamma   90.00
#
_symmetry.space_group_name_H-M   'P 1'
#
loop_
_entity.id
_entity.type
_entity.pdbx_description
1 polymer ?
#
loop_
_entity_poly.entity_id
_entity_poly.type
_entity_poly.pdbx_seq_one_letter_code
_entity_poly.pdbx_strand_id
1 'polypeptide(L)'
;MTEMSLETYYRILKHDPTGRLVRDTGPLPSHSYVIQFLEMLRPLWNKSPGNVNATDVTGANSVIIDGADEIGYYGKINAGLADDTYGIVVGTNAGTTAEDNLNYALDTKILHSGVGAADKLNYQAVTFVAPRVVGSNIDLDISRPFLNESGGTITVKEIGIICKNSRDTKYHLLLRDVVTDEAVEDGYTLTVVYTLRTTV
;
A
#
# COMPACT_ATOMS: atom_id res chain seq x y z
N MET A 1 -24.26 13.60 17.12
CA MET A 1 -24.07 13.95 15.70
C MET A 1 -23.02 12.98 15.21
N THR A 2 -23.34 12.09 14.27
CA THR A 2 -22.35 11.18 13.70
C THR A 2 -21.37 12.04 12.90
N GLU A 3 -20.09 11.95 13.21
CA GLU A 3 -19.05 12.71 12.50
C GLU A 3 -18.86 12.08 11.11
N MET A 4 -18.91 12.89 10.05
CA MET A 4 -18.54 12.41 8.72
C MET A 4 -17.04 12.20 8.70
N SER A 5 -16.59 10.97 8.42
CA SER A 5 -15.18 10.61 8.40
C SER A 5 -14.78 9.94 7.08
N LEU A 6 -13.54 10.17 6.66
CA LEU A 6 -12.82 9.32 5.73
C LEU A 6 -11.84 8.50 6.56
N GLU A 7 -12.09 7.21 6.66
CA GLU A 7 -11.29 6.28 7.46
C GLU A 7 -10.57 5.32 6.53
N THR A 8 -9.36 4.92 6.91
CA THR A 8 -8.68 3.79 6.28
C THR A 8 -8.43 2.72 7.31
N TYR A 9 -8.69 1.48 6.92
CA TYR A 9 -8.38 0.30 7.70
C TYR A 9 -7.41 -0.57 6.91
N TYR A 10 -6.56 -1.31 7.62
CA TYR A 10 -5.85 -2.44 7.04
C TYR A 10 -6.28 -3.74 7.72
N ARG A 11 -6.13 -4.85 6.99
CA ARG A 11 -6.33 -6.21 7.49
C ARG A 11 -5.28 -7.11 6.88
N ILE A 12 -4.64 -7.93 7.71
CA ILE A 12 -3.63 -8.89 7.28
C ILE A 12 -4.20 -10.30 7.46
N LEU A 13 -4.17 -11.05 6.36
CA LEU A 13 -4.57 -12.45 6.32
C LEU A 13 -3.35 -13.31 6.08
N LYS A 14 -3.24 -14.46 6.76
CA LYS A 14 -2.21 -15.46 6.48
C LYS A 14 -2.85 -16.79 6.12
N HIS A 15 -2.44 -17.34 4.98
CA HIS A 15 -2.86 -18.65 4.50
C HIS A 15 -1.68 -19.62 4.52
N ASP A 16 -1.94 -20.86 4.89
CA ASP A 16 -0.97 -21.95 4.81
C ASP A 16 -0.79 -22.44 3.35
N PRO A 17 0.18 -23.33 3.06
CA PRO A 17 0.42 -23.83 1.70
C PRO A 17 -0.76 -24.57 1.07
N THR A 18 -1.75 -24.99 1.87
CA THR A 18 -2.98 -25.63 1.36
C THR A 18 -4.07 -24.62 1.01
N GLY A 19 -3.84 -23.33 1.28
CA GLY A 19 -4.80 -22.25 1.08
C GLY A 19 -5.75 -22.05 2.25
N ARG A 20 -5.52 -22.70 3.41
CA ARG A 20 -6.36 -22.49 4.60
C ARG A 20 -5.94 -21.22 5.33
N LEU A 21 -6.91 -20.39 5.69
CA LEU A 21 -6.70 -19.23 6.55
C LEU A 21 -6.27 -19.68 7.95
N VAL A 22 -5.08 -19.25 8.37
CA VAL A 22 -4.50 -19.55 9.70
C VAL A 22 -4.44 -18.35 10.62
N ARG A 23 -4.49 -17.13 10.05
CA ARG A 23 -4.51 -15.88 10.82
C ARG A 23 -5.27 -14.79 10.08
N ASP A 24 -5.95 -13.98 10.86
CA ASP A 24 -6.68 -12.81 10.42
C ASP A 24 -6.63 -11.76 11.54
N THR A 25 -6.11 -10.57 11.24
CA THR A 25 -6.05 -9.48 12.22
C THR A 25 -7.42 -8.85 12.49
N GLY A 26 -8.41 -9.09 11.62
CA GLY A 26 -9.57 -8.21 11.49
C GLY A 26 -9.19 -6.84 10.93
N PRO A 27 -10.16 -5.95 10.69
CA PRO A 27 -9.89 -4.58 10.30
C PRO A 27 -9.28 -3.82 11.48
N LEU A 28 -8.09 -3.29 11.28
CA LEU A 28 -7.39 -2.39 12.20
C LEU A 28 -7.34 -1.00 11.57
N PRO A 29 -7.49 0.09 12.34
CA PRO A 29 -7.32 1.43 11.81
C PRO A 29 -5.92 1.61 11.22
N SER A 30 -5.84 2.20 10.03
CA SER A 30 -4.60 2.76 9.51
C SER A 30 -4.33 4.08 10.23
N HIS A 31 -3.08 4.30 10.61
CA HIS A 31 -2.68 5.42 11.45
C HIS A 31 -1.95 6.52 10.66
N SER A 32 -1.64 6.31 9.38
CA SER A 32 -0.79 7.25 8.65
C SER A 32 -1.14 7.37 7.17
N TYR A 33 -1.72 8.52 6.82
CA TYR A 33 -1.53 9.12 5.51
C TYR A 33 -0.30 10.02 5.55
N VAL A 34 0.63 9.83 4.63
CA VAL A 34 1.73 10.78 4.47
C VAL A 34 1.26 11.98 3.66
N ILE A 35 1.96 13.11 3.77
CA ILE A 35 1.59 14.38 3.14
C ILE A 35 1.29 14.25 1.64
N GLN A 36 2.02 13.36 0.97
CA GLN A 36 1.93 13.12 -0.47
C GLN A 36 0.55 12.64 -0.91
N PHE A 37 -0.23 11.99 -0.03
CA PHE A 37 -1.61 11.61 -0.32
C PHE A 37 -2.49 12.84 -0.61
N LEU A 38 -2.39 13.87 0.24
CA LEU A 38 -3.15 15.10 0.04
C LEU A 38 -2.57 15.96 -1.08
N GLU A 39 -1.25 15.89 -1.32
CA GLU A 39 -0.63 16.54 -2.49
C GLU A 39 -1.13 15.94 -3.81
N MET A 40 -1.36 14.62 -3.83
CA MET A 40 -1.97 13.91 -4.96
C MET A 40 -3.46 14.21 -5.11
N LEU A 41 -4.20 14.33 -4.00
CA LEU A 41 -5.66 14.54 -3.99
C LEU A 41 -6.06 15.98 -4.35
N ARG A 42 -5.32 16.97 -3.87
CA ARG A 42 -5.59 18.40 -4.11
C ARG A 42 -5.84 18.77 -5.58
N PRO A 43 -5.00 18.36 -6.56
CA PRO A 43 -5.21 18.72 -7.97
C PRO A 43 -6.45 18.07 -8.60
N LEU A 44 -7.05 17.04 -7.98
CA LEU A 44 -8.33 16.47 -8.41
C LEU A 44 -9.50 17.44 -8.22
N TRP A 45 -9.43 18.29 -7.20
CA TRP A 45 -10.49 19.24 -6.87
C TRP A 45 -10.22 20.66 -7.35
N ASN A 46 -8.95 21.00 -7.52
CA ASN A 46 -8.53 22.29 -8.04
C ASN A 46 -7.42 22.07 -9.04
N LYS A 47 -7.75 22.09 -10.35
CA LYS A 47 -6.78 21.91 -11.42
C LYS A 47 -5.57 22.81 -11.15
N SER A 48 -4.46 22.19 -10.77
CA SER A 48 -3.23 22.92 -10.54
C SER A 48 -2.79 23.54 -11.87
N PRO A 49 -2.42 24.84 -11.93
CA PRO A 49 -1.96 25.46 -13.17
C PRO A 49 -0.59 24.91 -13.65
N GLY A 50 0.02 23.99 -12.91
CA GLY A 50 1.26 23.29 -13.26
C GLY A 50 1.48 22.03 -12.41
N ASN A 51 2.66 21.43 -12.56
CA ASN A 51 3.02 20.17 -11.90
C ASN A 51 3.01 20.30 -10.37
N VAL A 52 2.53 19.24 -9.71
CA VAL A 52 2.71 19.03 -8.27
C VAL A 52 3.88 18.10 -8.09
N ASN A 53 4.82 18.49 -7.24
CA ASN A 53 6.02 17.71 -6.95
C ASN A 53 5.98 17.20 -5.51
N ALA A 54 6.58 16.04 -5.29
CA ALA A 54 6.76 15.41 -3.99
C ALA A 54 8.06 14.59 -3.96
N THR A 55 8.45 14.11 -2.79
CA THR A 55 9.64 13.26 -2.63
C THR A 55 9.34 11.84 -3.07
N ASP A 56 10.01 11.38 -4.13
CA ASP A 56 9.89 10.01 -4.61
C ASP A 56 10.55 9.01 -3.64
N VAL A 57 10.20 7.73 -3.75
CA VAL A 57 10.71 6.62 -2.89
C VAL A 57 12.25 6.48 -2.82
N THR A 58 12.99 7.11 -3.73
CA THR A 58 14.45 7.20 -3.80
C THR A 58 15.02 8.44 -3.10
N GLY A 59 14.16 9.36 -2.65
CA GLY A 59 14.52 10.62 -2.00
C GLY A 59 14.65 11.82 -2.95
N ALA A 60 14.51 11.63 -4.27
CA ALA A 60 14.55 12.73 -5.23
C ALA A 60 13.23 13.50 -5.26
N ASN A 61 13.29 14.82 -5.50
CA ASN A 61 12.09 15.61 -5.77
C ASN A 61 11.59 15.32 -7.19
N SER A 62 10.36 14.85 -7.32
CA SER A 62 9.81 14.39 -8.59
C SER A 62 8.34 14.80 -8.76
N VAL A 63 7.82 14.72 -9.98
CA VAL A 63 6.43 15.06 -10.29
C VAL A 63 5.51 13.93 -9.81
N ILE A 64 4.66 14.21 -8.82
CA ILE A 64 3.59 13.29 -8.41
C ILE A 64 2.37 13.43 -9.33
N ILE A 65 2.02 14.66 -9.71
CA ILE A 65 0.93 14.98 -10.64
C ILE A 65 1.43 15.94 -11.72
N ASP A 66 1.26 15.55 -12.99
CA ASP A 66 1.48 16.44 -14.13
C ASP A 66 0.23 17.28 -14.39
N GLY A 67 0.37 18.60 -14.44
CA GLY A 67 -0.76 19.51 -14.62
C GLY A 67 -1.39 19.45 -16.02
N ALA A 68 -0.71 18.82 -16.98
CA ALA A 68 -1.20 18.58 -18.33
C ALA A 68 -1.94 17.24 -18.48
N ASP A 69 -1.81 16.33 -17.52
CA ASP A 69 -2.41 15.00 -17.59
C ASP A 69 -3.90 15.00 -17.26
N GLU A 70 -4.63 14.04 -17.85
CA GLU A 70 -6.02 13.76 -17.48
C GLU A 70 -6.11 13.03 -16.13
N ILE A 71 -7.25 13.18 -15.44
CA ILE A 71 -7.49 12.58 -14.11
C ILE A 71 -7.23 11.06 -14.02
N GLY A 72 -7.49 10.32 -15.11
CA GLY A 72 -7.23 8.87 -15.16
C GLY A 72 -5.74 8.50 -15.15
N TYR A 73 -4.86 9.48 -15.26
CA TYR A 73 -3.41 9.35 -15.21
C TYR A 73 -2.82 9.79 -13.87
N TYR A 74 -3.64 10.30 -12.93
CA TYR A 74 -3.21 10.80 -11.63
C TYR A 74 -3.02 9.64 -10.65
N GLY A 75 -1.86 9.00 -10.72
CA GLY A 75 -1.46 7.96 -9.78
C GLY A 75 -2.15 6.60 -10.00
N LYS A 76 -1.37 5.56 -10.20
CA LYS A 76 -1.84 4.17 -10.31
C LYS A 76 -1.28 3.35 -9.16
N ILE A 77 -2.10 2.48 -8.58
CA ILE A 77 -1.69 1.53 -7.53
C ILE A 77 -1.94 0.06 -7.93
N ASN A 78 -2.37 -0.18 -9.18
CA ASN A 78 -2.72 -1.50 -9.72
C ASN A 78 -1.50 -2.33 -10.19
N ALA A 79 -0.48 -2.44 -9.34
CA ALA A 79 0.73 -3.19 -9.66
C ALA A 79 0.43 -4.62 -10.08
N GLY A 80 1.07 -5.05 -11.18
CA GLY A 80 0.92 -6.39 -11.72
C GLY A 80 1.65 -7.45 -10.89
N LEU A 81 1.56 -8.69 -11.36
CA LEU A 81 2.41 -9.79 -10.88
C LEU A 81 3.88 -9.37 -10.95
N ALA A 82 4.66 -9.70 -9.93
CA ALA A 82 6.11 -9.47 -9.86
C ALA A 82 6.58 -8.00 -9.82
N ASP A 83 5.68 -7.02 -9.93
CA ASP A 83 6.05 -5.61 -9.88
C ASP A 83 5.98 -5.09 -8.44
N ASP A 84 7.12 -5.04 -7.75
CA ASP A 84 7.18 -4.47 -6.41
C ASP A 84 7.27 -2.95 -6.42
N THR A 85 7.45 -2.26 -7.56
CA THR A 85 7.79 -0.82 -7.58
C THR A 85 6.66 0.08 -7.07
N TYR A 86 5.41 -0.38 -7.13
CA TYR A 86 4.23 0.34 -6.66
C TYR A 86 3.12 -0.62 -6.18
N GLY A 87 1.95 -0.06 -5.84
CA GLY A 87 0.83 -0.77 -5.25
C GLY A 87 1.00 -0.96 -3.75
N ILE A 88 0.40 -2.02 -3.21
CA ILE A 88 0.64 -2.40 -1.81
C ILE A 88 2.04 -3.01 -1.71
N VAL A 89 2.82 -2.57 -0.72
CA VAL A 89 4.19 -3.02 -0.43
C VAL A 89 4.34 -3.38 1.04
N VAL A 90 5.33 -4.20 1.37
CA VAL A 90 5.63 -4.70 2.73
C VAL A 90 7.12 -4.49 3.06
N GLY A 91 7.46 -4.32 4.34
CA GLY A 91 8.84 -4.07 4.79
C GLY A 91 9.20 -4.74 6.13
N THR A 92 10.48 -4.73 6.48
CA THR A 92 11.05 -5.46 7.63
C THR A 92 11.48 -4.60 8.82
N ASN A 93 11.58 -3.27 8.70
CA ASN A 93 12.38 -2.48 9.65
C ASN A 93 11.66 -1.33 10.38
N ALA A 94 10.34 -1.23 10.29
CA ALA A 94 9.60 -0.20 11.02
C ALA A 94 9.77 -0.19 12.56
N GLY A 95 10.27 -1.27 13.17
CA GLY A 95 10.59 -1.29 14.60
C GLY A 95 11.66 -0.30 15.04
N THR A 96 12.41 0.32 14.11
CA THR A 96 13.39 1.37 14.42
C THR A 96 12.92 2.78 14.10
N THR A 97 11.84 2.95 13.32
CA THR A 97 11.33 4.26 12.91
C THR A 97 9.81 4.33 13.05
N ALA A 98 9.33 5.28 13.85
CA ALA A 98 7.91 5.59 13.90
C ALA A 98 7.39 6.07 12.54
N GLU A 99 6.07 5.97 12.36
CA GLU A 99 5.37 6.65 11.25
C GLU A 99 5.58 8.16 11.38
N ASP A 100 5.83 8.81 10.23
CA ASP A 100 5.95 10.26 10.16
C ASP A 100 5.21 10.77 8.92
N ASN A 101 4.55 11.92 9.06
CA ASN A 101 3.77 12.55 7.99
C ASN A 101 4.62 12.88 6.74
N LEU A 102 5.96 12.96 6.89
CA LEU A 102 6.91 13.25 5.82
C LEU A 102 7.61 11.99 5.29
N ASN A 103 7.22 10.78 5.74
CA ASN A 103 7.74 9.56 5.14
C ASN A 103 7.45 9.54 3.63
N TYR A 104 8.46 9.12 2.86
CA TYR A 104 8.39 9.02 1.40
C TYR A 104 8.68 7.62 0.87
N ALA A 105 9.10 6.71 1.75
CA ALA A 105 9.34 5.30 1.48
C ALA A 105 9.06 4.48 2.75
N LEU A 106 8.95 3.16 2.60
CA LEU A 106 9.11 2.24 3.73
C LEU A 106 10.53 2.32 4.27
N ASP A 107 10.75 2.00 5.55
CA ASP A 107 12.09 1.98 6.16
C ASP A 107 12.97 0.95 5.45
N THR A 108 12.50 -0.29 5.36
CA THR A 108 13.17 -1.33 4.58
C THR A 108 12.15 -2.18 3.85
N LYS A 109 11.91 -1.86 2.57
CA LYS A 109 11.00 -2.62 1.72
C LYS A 109 11.55 -4.02 1.42
N ILE A 110 10.69 -5.03 1.56
CA ILE A 110 10.97 -6.40 1.09
C ILE A 110 10.82 -6.42 -0.42
N LEU A 111 11.85 -6.83 -1.15
CA LEU A 111 11.82 -6.87 -2.61
C LEU A 111 11.07 -8.08 -3.16
N HIS A 112 10.62 -7.99 -4.41
CA HIS A 112 10.09 -9.12 -5.15
C HIS A 112 11.18 -10.14 -5.50
N SER A 113 10.81 -11.42 -5.46
CA SER A 113 11.46 -12.49 -6.20
C SER A 113 10.46 -13.52 -6.68
N GLY A 114 10.88 -14.32 -7.67
CA GLY A 114 10.32 -15.65 -7.86
C GLY A 114 10.76 -16.61 -6.76
N VAL A 115 10.85 -17.90 -7.09
CA VAL A 115 11.15 -18.98 -6.13
C VAL A 115 12.60 -18.95 -5.66
N GLY A 116 12.82 -19.17 -4.36
CA GLY A 116 14.11 -19.57 -3.78
C GLY A 116 15.09 -18.44 -3.44
N ALA A 117 14.70 -17.18 -3.54
CA ALA A 117 15.55 -16.07 -3.11
C ALA A 117 15.31 -15.73 -1.63
N ALA A 118 16.39 -15.70 -0.85
CA ALA A 118 16.34 -15.32 0.56
C ALA A 118 15.82 -13.88 0.74
N ASP A 119 15.08 -13.66 1.85
CA ASP A 119 14.61 -12.34 2.30
C ASP A 119 13.74 -11.56 1.29
N LYS A 120 13.09 -12.28 0.37
CA LYS A 120 12.22 -11.73 -0.67
C LYS A 120 10.89 -12.45 -0.72
N LEU A 121 9.85 -11.74 -1.15
CA LEU A 121 8.50 -12.28 -1.28
C LEU A 121 8.07 -12.29 -2.74
N ASN A 122 7.24 -13.27 -3.10
CA ASN A 122 6.63 -13.36 -4.41
C ASN A 122 5.33 -12.52 -4.44
N TYR A 123 5.51 -11.26 -4.83
CA TYR A 123 4.46 -10.26 -5.01
C TYR A 123 3.46 -10.67 -6.10
N GLN A 124 2.20 -10.89 -5.70
CA GLN A 124 1.09 -11.11 -6.63
C GLN A 124 0.51 -9.79 -7.15
N ALA A 125 -0.43 -9.87 -8.09
CA ALA A 125 -1.10 -8.67 -8.62
C ALA A 125 -2.00 -8.02 -7.57
N VAL A 126 -2.09 -6.69 -7.59
CA VAL A 126 -3.06 -5.93 -6.80
C VAL A 126 -4.45 -6.13 -7.38
N THR A 127 -5.45 -6.29 -6.51
CA THR A 127 -6.86 -6.42 -6.89
C THR A 127 -7.71 -5.36 -6.20
N PHE A 128 -8.84 -5.02 -6.83
CA PHE A 128 -9.79 -4.04 -6.34
C PHE A 128 -11.17 -4.68 -6.23
N VAL A 129 -11.90 -4.34 -5.17
CA VAL A 129 -13.34 -4.51 -5.10
C VAL A 129 -13.96 -3.14 -5.31
N ALA A 130 -14.85 -2.99 -6.29
CA ALA A 130 -15.50 -1.71 -6.58
C ALA A 130 -16.20 -1.12 -5.34
N PRO A 131 -16.30 0.23 -5.22
CA PRO A 131 -16.99 0.87 -4.12
C PRO A 131 -18.40 0.30 -3.92
N ARG A 132 -18.74 -0.04 -2.67
CA ARG A 132 -20.02 -0.66 -2.33
C ARG A 132 -20.57 -0.14 -1.01
N VAL A 133 -21.90 -0.09 -0.90
CA VAL A 133 -22.59 0.21 0.35
C VAL A 133 -22.55 -1.01 1.26
N VAL A 134 -22.06 -0.84 2.49
CA VAL A 134 -21.93 -1.87 3.52
C VAL A 134 -22.60 -1.37 4.80
N GLY A 135 -23.90 -1.65 4.95
CA GLY A 135 -24.68 -1.08 6.05
C GLY A 135 -24.76 0.44 5.94
N SER A 136 -24.23 1.15 6.93
CA SER A 136 -24.13 2.63 6.96
C SER A 136 -22.86 3.18 6.31
N ASN A 137 -21.98 2.32 5.78
CA ASN A 137 -20.67 2.69 5.27
C ASN A 137 -20.60 2.54 3.74
N ILE A 138 -19.61 3.19 3.13
CA ILE A 138 -19.21 2.95 1.73
C ILE A 138 -17.75 2.51 1.75
N ASP A 139 -17.48 1.30 1.26
CA ASP A 139 -16.15 0.69 1.31
C ASP A 139 -15.56 0.50 -0.09
N LEU A 140 -14.28 0.82 -0.23
CA LEU A 140 -13.41 0.45 -1.36
C LEU A 140 -12.28 -0.44 -0.81
N ASP A 141 -12.21 -1.70 -1.26
CA ASP A 141 -11.15 -2.62 -0.84
C ASP A 141 -10.09 -2.78 -1.92
N ILE A 142 -8.84 -2.75 -1.49
CA ILE A 142 -7.65 -2.96 -2.31
C ILE A 142 -6.84 -4.05 -1.63
N SER A 143 -6.45 -5.10 -2.33
CA SER A 143 -5.69 -6.20 -1.73
C SER A 143 -4.53 -6.68 -2.56
N ARG A 144 -3.51 -7.20 -1.87
CA ARG A 144 -2.34 -7.81 -2.50
C ARG A 144 -1.83 -9.01 -1.69
N PRO A 145 -1.71 -10.19 -2.32
CA PRO A 145 -1.01 -11.33 -1.75
C PRO A 145 0.52 -11.26 -1.94
N PHE A 146 1.24 -11.81 -0.97
CA PHE A 146 2.68 -11.95 -0.90
C PHE A 146 2.99 -13.39 -0.47
N LEU A 147 3.47 -14.21 -1.41
CA LEU A 147 3.83 -15.60 -1.15
C LEU A 147 5.30 -15.68 -0.72
N ASN A 148 5.60 -16.39 0.36
CA ASN A 148 6.98 -16.66 0.75
C ASN A 148 7.46 -17.98 0.15
N GLU A 149 8.46 -17.92 -0.72
CA GLU A 149 9.12 -19.08 -1.32
C GLU A 149 10.64 -19.01 -1.10
N SER A 150 11.06 -18.37 -0.02
CA SER A 150 12.47 -18.08 0.26
C SER A 150 13.23 -19.26 0.91
N GLY A 151 12.53 -20.30 1.36
CA GLY A 151 13.09 -21.39 2.18
C GLY A 151 13.27 -21.03 3.67
N GLY A 152 12.91 -19.81 4.07
CA GLY A 152 13.00 -19.32 5.45
C GLY A 152 11.77 -18.53 5.87
N THR A 153 11.71 -18.09 7.13
CA THR A 153 10.62 -17.21 7.62
C THR A 153 11.01 -15.75 7.39
N ILE A 154 10.11 -14.97 6.79
CA ILE A 154 10.25 -13.52 6.61
C ILE A 154 9.28 -12.83 7.55
N THR A 155 9.74 -11.83 8.32
CA THR A 155 8.88 -11.06 9.24
C THR A 155 8.52 -9.72 8.62
N VAL A 156 7.24 -9.50 8.37
CA VAL A 156 6.71 -8.20 7.92
C VAL A 156 6.44 -7.33 9.15
N LYS A 157 6.93 -6.08 9.13
CA LYS A 157 6.80 -5.10 10.22
C LYS A 157 6.19 -3.77 9.78
N GLU A 158 6.11 -3.54 8.49
CA GLU A 158 5.42 -2.38 7.91
C GLU A 158 4.75 -2.75 6.60
N ILE A 159 3.70 -1.99 6.29
CA ILE A 159 2.95 -2.07 5.06
C ILE A 159 2.73 -0.66 4.52
N GLY A 160 2.49 -0.52 3.22
CA GLY A 160 2.21 0.79 2.65
C GLY A 160 1.57 0.70 1.27
N ILE A 161 1.15 1.86 0.75
CA ILE A 161 0.75 2.00 -0.66
C ILE A 161 1.67 3.01 -1.32
N ILE A 162 2.32 2.57 -2.40
CA ILE A 162 3.09 3.43 -3.30
C ILE A 162 2.27 3.61 -4.57
N CYS A 163 2.09 4.86 -5.01
CA CYS A 163 1.51 5.14 -6.32
C CYS A 163 2.58 5.38 -7.36
N LYS A 164 2.30 4.92 -8.58
CA LYS A 164 3.09 5.21 -9.77
C LYS A 164 2.45 6.36 -10.55
N ASN A 165 3.22 7.38 -10.91
CA ASN A 165 2.76 8.33 -11.91
C ASN A 165 2.59 7.59 -13.24
N SER A 166 1.42 7.70 -13.87
CA SER A 166 1.04 6.79 -14.94
C SER A 166 1.75 7.04 -16.29
N ARG A 167 2.46 8.16 -16.46
CA ARG A 167 3.25 8.50 -17.65
C ARG A 167 4.76 8.43 -17.43
N ASP A 168 5.20 8.09 -16.23
CA ASP A 168 6.62 8.10 -15.86
C ASP A 168 6.97 6.91 -14.93
N THR A 169 8.24 6.76 -14.60
CA THR A 169 8.77 5.82 -13.60
C THR A 169 8.97 6.50 -12.25
N LYS A 170 8.03 7.37 -11.87
CA LYS A 170 8.05 8.10 -10.59
C LYS A 170 7.08 7.45 -9.61
N TYR A 171 7.52 7.30 -8.38
CA TYR A 171 6.83 6.52 -7.35
C TYR A 171 6.77 7.31 -6.04
N HIS A 172 5.60 7.39 -5.44
CA HIS A 172 5.37 8.19 -4.24
C HIS A 172 4.60 7.36 -3.22
N LEU A 173 5.05 7.37 -1.96
CA LEU A 173 4.34 6.73 -0.86
C LEU A 173 3.11 7.55 -0.51
N LEU A 174 1.95 6.91 -0.37
CA LEU A 174 0.69 7.55 0.01
C LEU A 174 0.32 7.26 1.47
N LEU A 175 0.69 6.09 1.97
CA LEU A 175 0.45 5.65 3.34
C LEU A 175 1.51 4.64 3.74
N ARG A 176 1.82 4.60 5.03
CA ARG A 176 2.74 3.64 5.65
C ARG A 176 2.26 3.32 7.05
N ASP A 177 1.92 2.08 7.30
CA ASP A 177 1.54 1.60 8.61
C ASP A 177 2.64 0.72 9.21
N VAL A 178 3.05 1.01 10.44
CA VAL A 178 3.85 0.14 11.29
C VAL A 178 2.91 -0.87 11.93
N VAL A 179 3.16 -2.15 11.69
CA VAL A 179 2.27 -3.24 12.12
C VAL A 179 2.95 -4.11 13.17
N THR A 180 2.14 -4.88 13.89
CA THR A 180 2.68 -5.96 14.72
C THR A 180 3.45 -6.94 13.83
N ASP A 181 4.56 -7.49 14.33
CA ASP A 181 5.38 -8.46 13.61
C ASP A 181 4.54 -9.62 13.06
N GLU A 182 4.47 -9.74 11.73
CA GLU A 182 3.78 -10.81 11.03
C GLU A 182 4.81 -11.76 10.40
N ALA A 183 5.05 -12.88 11.09
CA ALA A 183 5.90 -13.95 10.57
C ALA A 183 5.19 -14.68 9.42
N VAL A 184 5.86 -14.74 8.27
CA VAL A 184 5.42 -15.46 7.06
C VAL A 184 6.39 -16.60 6.85
N GLU A 185 5.97 -17.82 7.17
CA GLU A 185 6.77 -19.03 7.00
C GLU A 185 6.92 -19.39 5.52
N ASP A 186 7.91 -20.22 5.17
CA ASP A 186 8.08 -20.70 3.80
C ASP A 186 6.83 -21.48 3.32
N GLY A 187 6.40 -21.19 2.10
CA GLY A 187 5.17 -21.68 1.48
C GLY A 187 3.88 -20.95 1.92
N TYR A 188 3.93 -20.05 2.90
CA TYR A 188 2.75 -19.32 3.36
C TYR A 188 2.51 -18.06 2.52
N THR A 189 1.25 -17.64 2.45
CA THR A 189 0.85 -16.39 1.79
C THR A 189 0.34 -15.39 2.82
N LEU A 190 0.95 -14.21 2.88
CA LEU A 190 0.43 -13.04 3.57
C LEU A 190 -0.36 -12.19 2.58
N THR A 191 -1.58 -11.79 2.92
CA THR A 191 -2.40 -10.88 2.11
C THR A 191 -2.70 -9.63 2.91
N VAL A 192 -2.33 -8.48 2.37
CA VAL A 192 -2.69 -7.17 2.92
C VAL A 192 -3.93 -6.68 2.19
N VAL A 193 -4.91 -6.21 2.96
CA VAL A 193 -6.13 -5.55 2.46
C VAL A 193 -6.17 -4.17 3.07
N TYR A 194 -6.33 -3.13 2.25
CA TYR A 194 -6.73 -1.80 2.68
C TYR A 194 -8.19 -1.56 2.33
N THR A 195 -8.93 -1.01 3.28
CA THR A 195 -10.32 -0.56 3.10
C THR A 195 -10.37 0.94 3.32
N LEU A 196 -10.65 1.70 2.26
CA LEU A 196 -11.04 3.10 2.39
C LEU A 196 -12.54 3.14 2.64
N ARG A 197 -12.94 3.86 3.69
CA ARG A 197 -14.32 3.91 4.18
C ARG A 197 -14.79 5.34 4.33
N THR A 198 -16.00 5.60 3.86
CA THR A 198 -16.77 6.80 4.25
C THR A 198 -18.09 6.41 4.89
N THR A 199 -18.69 7.36 5.60
CA THR A 199 -19.98 7.21 6.29
C THR A 199 -20.96 8.31 5.85
N VAL A 200 -22.26 8.05 6.04
CA VAL A 200 -23.36 8.97 5.70
C VAL A 200 -23.77 9.81 6.91
#